data_AF-A0A838UCY8-F1
#
_entry.id   AF-A0A838UCY8-F1
#
_cell.length_a   1.000
_cell.length_b   1.000
_cell.length_c   1.000
_cell.angle_alpha   90.00
_cell.angle_beta   90.00
_cell.angle_gamma   90.00
#
_symmetry.space_group_name_H-M   'P 1'
#
loop_
_entity.id
_entity.type
_entity.pdbx_description
1 polymer ?
#
loop_
_entity_poly.entity_id
_entity_poly.type
_entity_poly.pdbx_seq_one_letter_code
_entity_poly.pdbx_strand_id
1 'polypeptide(L)'
;MGLFKKKGNWILALGNQTIGLYPDREAAMATAIEEAERTSGMGMATEVWVNDGAGFLLTKAFKPTKGKDKDDDEDLKEDTREEDPGDIL
;
A
#
# COMPACT_ATOMS: atom_id res chain seq x y z
N MET A 1 8.70 8.60 2.66
CA MET A 1 9.26 7.54 3.52
C MET A 1 10.59 7.08 2.97
N GLY A 2 11.53 6.69 3.83
CA GLY A 2 12.86 6.24 3.44
C GLY A 2 13.28 4.96 4.14
N LEU A 3 13.81 4.01 3.38
CA LEU A 3 14.52 2.84 3.89
C LEU A 3 16.03 3.05 3.74
N PHE A 4 16.78 2.76 4.80
CA PHE A 4 18.22 2.95 4.83
C PHE A 4 18.92 1.70 5.34
N LYS A 5 19.91 1.19 4.63
CA LYS A 5 20.76 0.11 5.13
C LYS A 5 21.85 0.68 6.04
N LYS A 6 21.92 0.21 7.29
CA LYS A 6 22.92 0.60 8.27
C LYS A 6 23.38 -0.59 9.09
N LYS A 7 24.68 -0.90 9.04
CA LYS A 7 25.33 -1.97 9.83
C LYS A 7 24.58 -3.33 9.75
N GLY A 8 24.11 -3.68 8.56
CA GLY A 8 23.39 -4.93 8.31
C GLY A 8 21.88 -4.88 8.52
N ASN A 9 21.35 -3.86 9.20
CA ASN A 9 19.91 -3.67 9.39
C ASN A 9 19.34 -2.67 8.38
N TRP A 10 18.04 -2.80 8.13
CA TRP A 10 17.23 -1.84 7.40
C TRP A 10 16.46 -0.94 8.37
N ILE A 11 16.58 0.36 8.17
CA ILE A 11 15.92 1.38 8.97
C ILE A 11 14.80 1.95 8.13
N LEU A 12 13.56 1.88 8.63
CA LEU A 12 12.46 2.65 8.05
C LEU A 12 12.34 3.99 8.79
N ALA A 13 12.28 5.09 8.04
CA ALA A 13 12.09 6.43 8.57
C ALA A 13 11.02 7.22 7.81
N LEU A 14 10.32 8.08 8.55
CA LEU A 14 9.40 9.07 8.03
C LEU A 14 9.89 10.46 8.50
N GLY A 15 10.43 11.25 7.57
CA GLY A 15 11.10 12.50 7.91
C GLY A 15 12.29 12.24 8.85
N ASN A 16 12.29 12.92 10.00
CA ASN A 16 13.34 12.79 11.02
C ASN A 16 13.07 11.70 12.06
N GLN A 17 11.99 10.94 11.92
CA GLN A 17 11.61 9.89 12.87
C GLN A 17 11.92 8.50 12.32
N THR A 18 12.60 7.68 13.13
CA THR A 18 12.72 6.24 12.87
C THR A 18 11.43 5.55 13.26
N ILE A 19 10.86 4.80 12.32
CA ILE A 19 9.64 4.00 12.51
C ILE A 19 10.01 2.59 12.95
N GLY A 20 11.05 2.00 12.37
CA GLY A 20 11.43 0.62 12.66
C GLY A 20 12.85 0.24 12.25
N LEU A 21 13.32 -0.84 12.85
CA LEU A 21 14.60 -1.51 12.57
C LEU A 21 14.30 -2.95 12.17
N TYR A 22 14.79 -3.36 11.02
CA TYR A 22 14.47 -4.65 10.41
C TYR A 22 15.77 -5.38 10.05
N PRO A 23 15.84 -6.71 10.23
CA PRO A 23 17.01 -7.50 9.87
C PRO A 23 17.17 -7.65 8.35
N ASP A 24 16.08 -7.54 7.58
CA ASP A 24 16.07 -7.73 6.14
C ASP A 24 15.28 -6.62 5.42
N ARG A 25 15.49 -6.53 4.10
CA ARG A 25 14.90 -5.47 3.25
C ARG A 25 13.41 -5.68 3.05
N GLU A 26 12.98 -6.93 2.98
CA GLU A 26 11.63 -7.31 2.58
C GLU A 26 10.63 -6.93 3.68
N ALA A 27 10.94 -7.27 4.93
CA ALA A 27 10.16 -6.87 6.09
C ALA A 27 10.08 -5.34 6.22
N ALA A 28 11.21 -4.64 6.03
CA ALA A 28 11.23 -3.18 6.05
C ALA A 28 10.37 -2.58 4.93
N MET A 29 10.39 -3.18 3.74
CA MET A 29 9.63 -2.71 2.58
C MET A 29 8.14 -2.96 2.77
N ALA A 30 7.74 -4.12 3.30
CA ALA A 30 6.35 -4.43 3.61
C ALA A 30 5.76 -3.37 4.56
N THR A 31 6.42 -3.09 5.68
CA THR A 31 5.94 -2.04 6.60
C THR A 31 5.97 -0.65 5.95
N ALA A 32 6.96 -0.36 5.10
CA ALA A 32 7.01 0.92 4.39
C ALA A 32 5.82 1.11 3.45
N ILE A 33 5.38 0.04 2.80
CA ILE A 33 4.23 0.04 1.89
C ILE A 33 2.93 0.22 2.69
N GLU A 34 2.72 -0.56 3.75
CA GLU A 34 1.52 -0.45 4.61
C GLU A 34 1.34 0.98 5.15
N GLU A 35 2.42 1.57 5.65
CA GLU A 35 2.41 2.91 6.21
C GLU A 35 2.24 3.99 5.12
N ALA A 36 2.78 3.77 3.91
CA ALA A 36 2.55 4.65 2.78
C ALA A 36 1.10 4.59 2.29
N GLU A 37 0.48 3.41 2.29
CA GLU A 37 -0.93 3.21 1.97
C GLU A 37 -1.81 3.94 2.98
N ARG A 38 -1.56 3.74 4.28
CA ARG A 38 -2.24 4.46 5.36
C ARG A 38 -2.12 5.97 5.22
N THR A 39 -0.92 6.47 4.97
CA THR A 39 -0.63 7.90 4.80
C THR A 39 -1.32 8.46 3.55
N SER A 40 -1.35 7.70 2.46
CA SER A 40 -2.04 8.08 1.23
C SER A 40 -3.56 8.10 1.37
N GLY A 41 -4.14 7.18 2.17
CA GLY A 41 -5.54 7.19 2.59
C GLY A 41 -5.94 8.44 3.36
N MET A 42 -5.01 9.05 4.09
CA MET A 42 -5.23 10.34 4.77
C MET A 42 -5.20 11.55 3.83
N GLY A 43 -4.89 11.33 2.54
CA GLY A 43 -4.83 12.36 1.50
C GLY A 43 -3.46 12.96 1.25
N MET A 44 -2.40 12.29 1.68
CA MET A 44 -1.04 12.78 1.50
C MET A 44 -0.32 11.99 0.41
N ALA A 45 0.31 12.68 -0.53
CA ALA A 45 1.15 12.02 -1.52
C ALA A 45 2.35 11.43 -0.79
N THR A 46 2.61 10.14 -1.01
CA THR A 46 3.64 9.42 -0.27
C THR A 46 4.53 8.62 -1.22
N GLU A 47 5.82 8.64 -0.96
CA GLU A 47 6.82 7.90 -1.74
C GLU A 47 7.66 7.03 -0.82
N VAL A 48 8.08 5.88 -1.32
CA VAL A 48 9.01 4.97 -0.66
C VAL A 48 10.35 5.02 -1.40
N TRP A 49 11.34 5.57 -0.72
CA TRP A 49 12.71 5.69 -1.20
C TRP A 49 13.59 4.63 -0.53
N VAL A 50 14.48 4.01 -1.29
CA VAL A 50 15.45 3.03 -0.77
C VAL A 50 16.85 3.57 -0.94
N ASN A 51 17.64 3.50 0.12
CA ASN A 51 19.07 3.74 0.10
C ASN A 51 19.79 2.54 0.72
N ASP A 52 20.44 1.75 -0.12
CA ASP A 52 21.20 0.56 0.26
C ASP A 52 22.70 0.84 0.48
N GLY A 53 23.11 2.11 0.40
CA GLY A 53 24.50 2.56 0.42
C GLY A 53 25.05 2.98 -0.95
N ALA A 54 24.37 2.67 -2.05
CA ALA A 54 24.79 3.05 -3.41
C ALA A 54 24.13 4.33 -3.94
N GLY A 55 23.10 4.84 -3.24
CA GLY A 55 22.34 6.02 -3.64
C GLY A 55 20.86 5.89 -3.29
N PHE A 56 20.06 6.88 -3.67
CA PHE A 56 18.61 6.86 -3.47
C PHE A 56 17.90 6.37 -4.72
N LEU A 57 17.06 5.35 -4.56
CA LEU A 57 16.16 4.85 -5.60
C LEU A 57 14.70 5.01 -5.14
N LEU A 58 13.91 5.74 -5.92
CA LEU A 58 12.46 5.72 -5.76
C LEU A 58 11.94 4.33 -6.11
N THR A 59 11.32 3.65 -5.16
CA THR A 59 10.81 2.29 -5.36
C THR A 59 9.32 2.28 -5.69
N LYS A 60 8.53 3.09 -4.97
CA LYS A 60 7.08 3.17 -5.19
C LYS A 60 6.56 4.54 -4.81
N ALA A 61 5.60 5.04 -5.58
CA ALA A 61 4.87 6.28 -5.30
C ALA A 61 3.38 5.97 -5.11
N PHE A 62 2.76 6.61 -4.13
CA PHE A 62 1.38 6.47 -3.73
C PHE A 62 0.68 7.82 -3.87
N LYS A 63 -0.37 7.85 -4.68
CA LYS A 63 -1.18 9.05 -4.86
C LYS A 63 -2.13 9.21 -3.66
N PRO A 64 -2.47 10.45 -3.26
CA PRO A 64 -3.53 10.69 -2.30
C PRO A 64 -4.83 9.97 -2.69
N THR A 65 -5.47 9.28 -1.76
CA THR A 65 -6.75 8.55 -2.01
C THR A 65 -7.90 9.04 -1.13
N LYS A 66 -7.72 10.15 -0.41
CA LYS A 66 -8.75 10.72 0.49
C LYS A 66 -10.08 10.88 -0.26
N GLY A 67 -11.07 10.09 0.15
CA GLY A 67 -12.42 10.13 -0.42
C GLY A 67 -12.77 9.02 -1.41
N LYS A 68 -12.03 7.90 -1.48
CA LYS A 68 -12.47 6.69 -2.20
C LYS A 68 -13.21 5.65 -1.36
N ASP A 69 -13.55 5.97 -0.12
CA ASP A 69 -14.51 5.17 0.65
C ASP A 69 -15.92 5.69 0.34
N LYS A 70 -16.46 5.36 -0.84
CA LYS A 70 -17.93 5.26 -1.02
C LYS A 70 -18.46 4.67 -2.32
N ASP A 71 -17.66 4.53 -3.37
CA ASP A 71 -18.13 3.92 -4.61
C ASP A 71 -17.04 2.95 -5.07
N ASP A 72 -17.36 1.66 -5.18
CA ASP A 72 -16.70 0.60 -6.00
C ASP A 72 -16.88 -0.83 -5.41
N ASP A 73 -17.74 -1.03 -4.40
CA ASP A 73 -18.21 -2.38 -3.96
C ASP A 73 -19.66 -2.67 -4.42
N GLU A 74 -20.13 -2.04 -5.49
CA GLU A 74 -21.35 -2.45 -6.21
C GLU A 74 -21.00 -2.83 -7.66
N ASP A 75 -20.26 -3.92 -7.85
CA ASP A 75 -20.22 -4.58 -9.16
C ASP A 75 -20.01 -6.10 -9.03
N LEU A 76 -20.89 -6.73 -8.25
CA LEU A 76 -21.22 -8.15 -8.44
C LEU A 76 -22.73 -8.27 -8.70
N LYS A 77 -23.15 -7.82 -9.89
CA LYS A 77 -24.35 -8.38 -10.50
C LYS A 77 -23.96 -9.73 -11.09
N GLU A 78 -24.08 -10.78 -10.30
CA GLU A 78 -24.24 -12.12 -10.86
C GLU A 78 -25.60 -12.13 -11.59
N ASP A 79 -25.54 -11.95 -12.91
CA ASP A 79 -26.64 -12.19 -13.84
C ASP A 79 -26.83 -13.72 -13.97
N THR A 80 -27.40 -14.35 -12.94
CA THR A 80 -27.97 -15.69 -13.06
C THR A 80 -29.43 -15.54 -13.47
N ARG A 81 -29.65 -15.37 -14.78
CA ARG A 81 -30.89 -15.82 -15.43
C ARG A 81 -31.01 -17.32 -15.21
N GLU A 82 -31.70 -17.72 -14.14
CA GLU A 82 -32.33 -19.03 -14.10
C GLU A 82 -33.67 -18.91 -14.82
N GLU A 83 -33.74 -19.50 -16.01
CA GLU A 83 -34.99 -19.78 -16.70
C GLU A 83 -35.78 -20.78 -15.84
N ASP A 84 -36.88 -20.34 -15.24
CA ASP A 84 -37.87 -21.27 -14.68
C ASP A 84 -39.02 -21.42 -15.70
N PRO A 85 -39.17 -22.58 -16.35
CA PRO A 85 -40.30 -22.84 -17.24
C PRO A 85 -41.55 -22.94 -16.37
N GLY A 86 -42.45 -21.96 -16.53
CA GLY A 86 -43.69 -21.88 -15.75
C GLY A 86 -44.47 -23.19 -15.71
N ASP A 87 -44.54 -23.78 -14.53
CA ASP A 87 -45.61 -24.68 -14.11
C ASP A 87 -46.76 -23.83 -13.56
N ILE A 88 -47.79 -23.60 -14.39
CA ILE A 88 -49.08 -23.10 -13.93
C ILE A 88 -50.19 -23.93 -14.59
N LEU A 89 -50.70 -24.88 -13.78
CA LEU A 89 -52.04 -25.51 -13.75
C LEU A 89 -52.54 -26.33 -14.95
#